data_AF-A0A3S2D156-F1
#
_entry.id   AF-A0A3S2D156-F1
#
_cell.length_a   1.000
_cell.length_b   1.000
_cell.length_c   1.000
_cell.angle_alpha   90.00
_cell.angle_beta   90.00
_cell.angle_gamma   90.00
#
_symmetry.space_group_name_H-M   'P 1'
#
loop_
_entity.id
_entity.type
_entity.pdbx_description
1 polymer ?
#
loop_
_entity_poly.entity_id
_entity_poly.type
_entity_poly.pdbx_seq_one_letter_code
_entity_poly.pdbx_strand_id
1 'polypeptide(L)'
;MASNVSLTGLARDLEERAKSGKPIRIGLIGSGEMGTDIVTRVAHMSGIEIGAISELNLPAASKAVDIAFQETGHAREVSNASAMTAAMEAGKVAVTNDASLVINNDLIDVVIDATGVPAVGAEIGLRAMEHGKHLVMMNVEADVTIGAYLKSEADRLGVTYSLGAGDEPSSCMELIEFVSAMGHPIVAAGKGKNNPLNIDAIPPDYEEEAKRRHMNVRMLVEFVDGSKTMVEMAAIANATGLVPDKAGMHGPAATLGELSKVLVPQKDGGVLSKVGVVDYSIGKGVAPGVFVVADMSHPRISERMEDLKMGKGPYFTFHRPYHLTSLEVPLTCARVVLYGKADMVPLAKPVAEVCAVAKKDMKPGEKLDAIGEYCYRAWIMTTPEARAAKAIPCGLLQGGSVTAPIKKGELITYANAAPAAGSKIAELRARQDKLVYGSVGA
;
A
#
# COMPACT_ATOMS: atom_id res chain seq x y z
N MET A 1 13.51 -29.13 9.98
CA MET A 1 13.64 -27.69 9.65
C MET A 1 13.29 -27.53 8.18
N ALA A 2 12.30 -26.69 7.85
CA ALA A 2 11.74 -26.60 6.50
C ALA A 2 12.64 -25.90 5.46
N SER A 3 13.61 -25.09 5.90
CA SER A 3 14.38 -24.19 5.04
C SER A 3 15.66 -24.77 4.43
N ASN A 4 16.07 -26.00 4.78
CA ASN A 4 17.32 -26.67 4.34
C ASN A 4 18.62 -25.84 4.54
N VAL A 5 18.59 -24.78 5.36
CA VAL A 5 19.72 -23.90 5.65
C VAL A 5 19.84 -23.61 7.15
N SER A 6 21.03 -23.19 7.58
CA SER A 6 21.18 -22.61 8.93
C SER A 6 20.46 -21.27 9.02
N LEU A 7 19.73 -21.05 10.11
CA LEU A 7 18.95 -19.83 10.30
C LEU A 7 19.86 -18.64 10.59
N THR A 8 19.60 -17.52 9.92
CA THR A 8 20.33 -16.25 10.08
C THR A 8 19.36 -15.07 10.01
N GLY A 9 19.78 -13.90 10.53
CA GLY A 9 18.97 -12.67 10.52
C GLY A 9 17.57 -12.87 11.11
N LEU A 10 16.57 -12.30 10.44
CA LEU A 10 15.16 -12.36 10.87
C LEU A 10 14.64 -13.80 11.06
N ALA A 11 15.09 -14.75 10.24
CA ALA A 11 14.65 -16.15 10.36
C ALA A 11 15.15 -16.81 11.66
N ARG A 12 16.36 -16.47 12.11
CA ARG A 12 16.86 -16.91 13.42
C ARG A 12 16.05 -16.27 14.55
N ASP A 13 15.82 -14.97 14.47
CA ASP A 13 15.17 -14.22 15.54
C ASP A 13 13.69 -14.64 15.70
N LEU A 14 13.01 -14.99 14.61
CA LEU A 14 11.68 -15.62 14.64
C LEU A 14 11.70 -17.02 15.28
N GLU A 15 12.71 -17.84 15.00
CA GLU A 15 12.87 -19.14 15.65
C GLU A 15 13.18 -19.01 17.15
N GLU A 16 13.97 -18.01 17.54
CA GLU A 16 14.21 -17.67 18.95
C GLU A 16 12.92 -17.22 19.65
N ARG A 17 12.10 -16.41 18.97
CA ARG A 17 10.77 -16.01 19.45
C ARG A 17 9.84 -17.21 19.61
N ALA A 18 9.88 -18.18 18.70
CA ALA A 18 9.13 -19.43 18.83
C ALA A 18 9.54 -20.21 20.10
N LYS A 19 10.85 -20.34 20.33
CA LYS A 19 11.41 -21.06 21.50
C LYS A 19 11.05 -20.42 22.84
N SER A 20 10.73 -19.12 22.87
CA SER A 20 10.30 -18.45 24.10
C SER A 20 8.86 -18.80 24.51
N GLY A 21 8.11 -19.55 23.69
CA GLY A 21 6.70 -19.90 23.94
C GLY A 21 5.75 -18.70 23.93
N LYS A 22 6.21 -17.56 23.41
CA LYS A 22 5.45 -16.31 23.32
C LYS A 22 5.52 -15.82 21.87
N PRO A 23 4.77 -16.43 20.93
CA PRO A 23 4.75 -16.00 19.53
C PRO A 23 4.32 -14.53 19.42
N ILE A 24 4.66 -13.91 18.30
CA ILE A 24 4.02 -12.66 17.87
C ILE A 24 2.59 -13.01 17.43
N ARG A 25 1.58 -12.31 17.93
CA ARG A 25 0.18 -12.56 17.55
C ARG A 25 -0.39 -11.42 16.73
N ILE A 26 -0.80 -11.77 15.52
CA ILE A 26 -1.49 -10.90 14.58
C ILE A 26 -2.99 -10.93 14.85
N GLY A 27 -3.60 -9.75 14.96
CA GLY A 27 -5.03 -9.53 14.81
C GLY A 27 -5.34 -9.13 13.37
N LEU A 28 -5.95 -10.03 12.61
CA LEU A 28 -6.25 -9.80 11.20
C LEU A 28 -7.70 -9.31 11.04
N ILE A 29 -7.86 -8.15 10.40
CA ILE A 29 -9.18 -7.57 10.14
C ILE A 29 -9.50 -7.73 8.65
N GLY A 30 -10.46 -8.60 8.35
CA GLY A 30 -10.80 -9.03 6.99
C GLY A 30 -10.04 -10.28 6.58
N SER A 31 -10.77 -11.31 6.12
CA SER A 31 -10.21 -12.56 5.61
C SER A 31 -10.67 -12.85 4.18
N GLY A 32 -10.61 -11.83 3.32
CA GLY A 32 -10.72 -11.99 1.87
C GLY A 32 -9.51 -12.73 1.27
N GLU A 33 -9.23 -12.53 -0.01
CA GLU A 33 -8.10 -13.18 -0.70
C GLU A 33 -6.77 -12.90 0.01
N MET A 34 -6.39 -11.62 0.16
CA MET A 34 -5.14 -11.23 0.82
C MET A 34 -5.07 -11.67 2.29
N GLY A 35 -6.19 -11.64 3.01
CA GLY A 35 -6.24 -12.12 4.39
C GLY A 35 -6.01 -13.62 4.48
N THR A 36 -6.62 -14.40 3.58
CA THR A 36 -6.42 -15.85 3.49
C THR A 36 -4.97 -16.21 3.18
N ASP A 37 -4.32 -15.45 2.28
CA ASP A 37 -2.90 -15.63 1.98
C ASP A 37 -2.00 -15.39 3.20
N ILE A 38 -2.31 -14.35 4.00
CA ILE A 38 -1.59 -14.08 5.25
C ILE A 38 -1.75 -15.23 6.24
N VAL A 39 -2.98 -15.70 6.47
CA VAL A 39 -3.23 -16.85 7.36
C VAL A 39 -2.44 -18.07 6.89
N THR A 40 -2.48 -18.36 5.59
CA THR A 40 -1.74 -19.46 4.96
C THR A 40 -0.24 -19.31 5.14
N ARG A 41 0.32 -18.12 4.90
CA ARG A 41 1.76 -17.90 5.00
C ARG A 41 2.24 -18.02 6.45
N VAL A 42 1.50 -17.44 7.39
CA VAL A 42 1.82 -17.43 8.83
C VAL A 42 1.75 -18.83 9.43
N ALA A 43 0.81 -19.69 9.01
CA ALA A 43 0.73 -21.09 9.44
C ALA A 43 2.01 -21.90 9.15
N HIS A 44 2.88 -21.40 8.26
CA HIS A 44 4.15 -22.02 7.89
C HIS A 44 5.37 -21.20 8.33
N MET A 45 5.24 -20.32 9.33
CA MET A 45 6.34 -19.52 9.90
C MET A 45 6.55 -19.86 11.37
N SER A 46 7.79 -19.76 11.85
CA SER A 46 8.10 -19.88 13.28
C SER A 46 7.86 -18.55 14.00
N GLY A 47 7.37 -18.60 15.24
CA GLY A 47 7.41 -17.46 16.17
C GLY A 47 6.43 -16.33 15.89
N ILE A 48 5.54 -16.51 14.91
CA ILE A 48 4.47 -15.59 14.55
C ILE A 48 3.22 -16.39 14.21
N GLU A 49 2.06 -15.91 14.65
CA GLU A 49 0.78 -16.61 14.58
C GLU A 49 -0.37 -15.65 14.26
N ILE A 50 -1.43 -16.17 13.63
CA ILE A 50 -2.71 -15.47 13.60
C ILE A 50 -3.42 -15.76 14.92
N GLY A 51 -3.48 -14.76 15.79
CA GLY A 51 -4.19 -14.89 17.06
C GLY A 51 -5.71 -14.84 16.85
N ALA A 52 -6.17 -13.84 16.10
CA ALA A 52 -7.59 -13.65 15.85
C ALA A 52 -7.86 -13.09 14.45
N ILE A 53 -9.03 -13.44 13.90
CA ILE A 53 -9.58 -12.91 12.65
C ILE A 53 -10.93 -12.25 12.95
N SER A 54 -11.09 -11.00 12.54
CA SER A 54 -12.39 -10.32 12.48
C SER A 54 -12.92 -10.32 11.05
N GLU A 55 -14.08 -10.94 10.83
CA GLU A 55 -14.72 -11.04 9.52
C GLU A 55 -16.25 -10.98 9.66
N LEU A 56 -16.94 -10.26 8.78
CA LEU A 56 -18.39 -10.14 8.81
C LEU A 56 -19.06 -11.50 8.50
N ASN A 57 -18.45 -12.26 7.60
CA ASN A 57 -18.85 -13.62 7.26
C ASN A 57 -17.99 -14.65 8.00
N LEU A 58 -18.38 -15.01 9.23
CA LEU A 58 -17.61 -15.95 10.08
C LEU A 58 -17.23 -17.28 9.39
N PRO A 59 -18.12 -17.94 8.62
CA PRO A 59 -17.74 -19.10 7.82
C PRO A 59 -16.57 -18.86 6.86
N ALA A 60 -16.41 -17.65 6.31
CA ALA A 60 -15.29 -17.33 5.43
C ALA A 60 -13.96 -17.27 6.20
N ALA A 61 -13.96 -16.71 7.42
CA ALA A 61 -12.76 -16.70 8.28
C ALA A 61 -12.36 -18.11 8.71
N SER A 62 -13.31 -18.95 9.14
CA SER A 62 -13.04 -20.35 9.46
C SER A 62 -12.50 -21.11 8.23
N LYS A 63 -13.07 -20.87 7.05
CA LYS A 63 -12.58 -21.45 5.79
C LYS A 63 -11.16 -21.00 5.44
N ALA A 64 -10.80 -19.74 5.68
CA ALA A 64 -9.44 -19.25 5.46
C ALA A 64 -8.42 -19.99 6.35
N VAL A 65 -8.80 -20.27 7.60
CA VAL A 65 -8.00 -21.10 8.51
C VAL A 65 -7.93 -22.54 8.02
N ASP A 66 -9.05 -23.15 7.63
CA ASP A 66 -9.06 -24.53 7.11
C ASP A 66 -8.18 -24.68 5.85
N ILE A 67 -8.16 -23.68 4.96
CA ILE A 67 -7.26 -23.64 3.79
C ILE A 67 -5.80 -23.61 4.23
N ALA A 68 -5.46 -22.74 5.18
CA ALA A 68 -4.10 -22.57 5.67
C ALA A 68 -3.53 -23.83 6.32
N PHE A 69 -4.35 -24.54 7.10
CA PHE A 69 -3.95 -25.75 7.81
C PHE A 69 -4.23 -27.05 7.05
N GLN A 70 -4.98 -26.98 5.94
CA GLN A 70 -5.43 -28.12 5.13
C GLN A 70 -6.30 -29.13 5.90
N GLU A 71 -6.86 -28.73 7.05
CA GLU A 71 -7.76 -29.52 7.87
C GLU A 71 -8.64 -28.61 8.75
N THR A 72 -9.72 -29.15 9.29
CA THR A 72 -10.64 -28.40 10.14
C THR A 72 -10.23 -28.43 11.61
N GLY A 73 -10.82 -27.53 12.41
CA GLY A 73 -10.68 -27.53 13.86
C GLY A 73 -9.56 -26.65 14.40
N HIS A 74 -8.89 -25.87 13.56
CA HIS A 74 -7.91 -24.85 13.97
C HIS A 74 -8.55 -23.49 14.27
N ALA A 75 -9.72 -23.21 13.70
CA ALA A 75 -10.54 -22.04 14.02
C ALA A 75 -11.45 -22.30 15.23
N ARG A 76 -11.71 -21.26 16.02
CA ARG A 76 -12.73 -21.27 17.07
C ARG A 76 -13.52 -19.97 17.05
N GLU A 77 -14.82 -20.06 16.80
CA GLU A 77 -15.71 -18.91 16.89
C GLU A 77 -15.84 -18.43 18.35
N VAL A 78 -15.77 -17.12 18.54
CA VAL A 78 -15.82 -16.47 19.85
C VAL A 78 -16.67 -15.20 19.80
N SER A 79 -17.38 -14.94 20.90
CA SER A 79 -18.30 -13.80 21.02
C SER A 79 -17.96 -12.86 22.19
N ASN A 80 -16.86 -13.11 22.91
CA ASN A 80 -16.42 -12.28 24.03
C ASN A 80 -14.90 -12.43 24.28
N ALA A 81 -14.37 -11.51 25.10
CA ALA A 81 -12.93 -11.39 25.36
C ALA A 81 -12.32 -12.63 26.05
N SER A 82 -13.02 -13.25 27.01
CA SER A 82 -12.49 -14.42 27.72
C SER A 82 -12.44 -15.65 26.79
N ALA A 83 -13.47 -15.86 25.96
CA ALA A 83 -13.47 -16.92 24.96
C ALA A 83 -12.36 -16.72 23.90
N MET A 84 -12.13 -15.48 23.46
CA MET A 84 -11.05 -15.16 22.52
C MET A 84 -9.67 -15.48 23.11
N THR A 85 -9.42 -15.07 24.35
CA THR A 85 -8.16 -15.36 25.06
C THR A 85 -7.96 -16.87 25.20
N ALA A 86 -8.98 -17.59 25.67
CA ALA A 86 -8.93 -19.03 25.84
C ALA A 86 -8.74 -19.80 24.52
N ALA A 87 -9.24 -19.27 23.39
CA ALA A 87 -9.00 -19.85 22.07
C ALA A 87 -7.51 -19.73 21.68
N MET A 88 -6.92 -18.55 21.81
CA MET A 88 -5.50 -18.32 21.49
C MET A 88 -4.56 -19.10 22.41
N GLU A 89 -4.86 -19.18 23.71
CA GLU A 89 -4.09 -19.99 24.67
C GLU A 89 -4.17 -21.50 24.37
N ALA A 90 -5.27 -21.96 23.78
CA ALA A 90 -5.42 -23.33 23.29
C ALA A 90 -4.80 -23.57 21.90
N GLY A 91 -4.05 -22.60 21.36
CA GLY A 91 -3.42 -22.69 20.04
C GLY A 91 -4.43 -22.69 18.89
N LYS A 92 -5.59 -22.05 19.06
CA LYS A 92 -6.61 -21.89 18.02
C LYS A 92 -6.67 -20.46 17.53
N VAL A 93 -6.99 -20.30 16.25
CA VAL A 93 -7.31 -18.99 15.66
C VAL A 93 -8.70 -18.58 16.12
N ALA A 94 -8.80 -17.51 16.91
CA ALA A 94 -10.08 -16.97 17.34
C ALA A 94 -10.78 -16.27 16.16
N VAL A 95 -12.02 -16.65 15.87
CA VAL A 95 -12.81 -16.08 14.77
C VAL A 95 -13.99 -15.30 15.35
N THR A 96 -14.17 -14.05 14.92
CA THR A 96 -15.26 -13.18 15.40
C THR A 96 -15.72 -12.21 14.32
N ASN A 97 -16.90 -11.61 14.50
CA ASN A 97 -17.41 -10.52 13.64
C ASN A 97 -17.30 -9.15 14.32
N ASP A 98 -16.68 -9.08 15.51
CA ASP A 98 -16.45 -7.83 16.25
C ASP A 98 -14.95 -7.51 16.32
N ALA A 99 -14.51 -6.57 15.48
CA ALA A 99 -13.13 -6.07 15.47
C ALA A 99 -12.69 -5.51 16.83
N SER A 100 -13.64 -5.05 17.67
CA SER A 100 -13.35 -4.53 19.00
C SER A 100 -12.80 -5.61 19.92
N LEU A 101 -13.22 -6.88 19.77
CA LEU A 101 -12.66 -7.97 20.55
C LEU A 101 -11.18 -8.20 20.22
N VAL A 102 -10.82 -8.12 18.93
CA VAL A 102 -9.42 -8.23 18.47
C VAL A 102 -8.58 -7.05 18.99
N ILE A 103 -9.11 -5.83 18.84
CA ILE A 103 -8.45 -4.59 19.29
C ILE A 103 -8.29 -4.54 20.81
N ASN A 104 -9.19 -5.11 21.59
CA ASN A 104 -9.15 -5.03 23.04
C ASN A 104 -8.40 -6.19 23.71
N ASN A 105 -7.96 -7.20 22.94
CA ASN A 105 -7.34 -8.38 23.53
C ASN A 105 -5.84 -8.17 23.79
N ASP A 106 -5.40 -8.31 25.04
CA ASP A 106 -4.01 -8.10 25.47
C ASP A 106 -2.99 -9.05 24.84
N LEU A 107 -3.43 -10.18 24.27
CA LEU A 107 -2.53 -11.12 23.61
C LEU A 107 -2.16 -10.71 22.18
N ILE A 108 -2.88 -9.77 21.56
CA ILE A 108 -2.59 -9.32 20.18
C ILE A 108 -1.52 -8.22 20.22
N ASP A 109 -0.41 -8.43 19.51
CA ASP A 109 0.70 -7.48 19.43
C ASP A 109 0.52 -6.45 18.30
N VAL A 110 0.02 -6.90 17.16
CA VAL A 110 -0.06 -6.12 15.91
C VAL A 110 -1.37 -6.39 15.19
N VAL A 111 -1.97 -5.34 14.65
CA VAL A 111 -3.18 -5.41 13.83
C VAL A 111 -2.84 -5.18 12.36
N ILE A 112 -3.39 -6.03 11.50
CA ILE A 112 -3.37 -5.85 10.05
C ILE A 112 -4.77 -5.48 9.57
N ASP A 113 -4.88 -4.37 8.84
CA ASP A 113 -6.07 -4.09 8.04
C ASP A 113 -5.93 -4.73 6.66
N ALA A 114 -6.75 -5.76 6.41
CA ALA A 114 -6.88 -6.46 5.13
C ALA A 114 -8.31 -6.36 4.56
N THR A 115 -9.08 -5.32 4.95
CA THR A 115 -10.48 -5.16 4.54
C THR A 115 -10.66 -4.69 3.10
N GLY A 116 -9.66 -3.98 2.56
CA GLY A 116 -9.76 -3.30 1.26
C GLY A 116 -10.73 -2.11 1.25
N VAL A 117 -11.20 -1.64 2.41
CA VAL A 117 -12.13 -0.50 2.53
C VAL A 117 -11.44 0.65 3.28
N PRO A 118 -11.04 1.74 2.59
CA PRO A 118 -10.18 2.77 3.19
C PRO A 118 -10.72 3.38 4.49
N ALA A 119 -12.02 3.65 4.56
CA ALA A 119 -12.64 4.24 5.74
C ALA A 119 -12.65 3.30 6.95
N VAL A 120 -12.83 1.99 6.72
CA VAL A 120 -12.81 0.98 7.78
C VAL A 120 -11.38 0.82 8.30
N GLY A 121 -10.42 0.71 7.39
CA GLY A 121 -8.99 0.63 7.72
C GLY A 121 -8.47 1.78 8.57
N ALA A 122 -8.87 2.98 8.20
CA ALA A 122 -8.57 4.20 8.93
C ALA A 122 -9.06 4.17 10.39
N GLU A 123 -10.33 3.83 10.60
CA GLU A 123 -10.96 3.85 11.92
C GLU A 123 -10.42 2.72 12.82
N ILE A 124 -10.38 1.51 12.29
CA ILE A 124 -9.89 0.32 13.00
C ILE A 124 -8.41 0.48 13.33
N GLY A 125 -7.63 1.00 12.38
CA GLY A 125 -6.20 1.24 12.58
C GLY A 125 -5.94 2.24 13.70
N LEU A 126 -6.63 3.39 13.72
CA LEU A 126 -6.49 4.36 14.81
C LEU A 126 -6.88 3.76 16.16
N ARG A 127 -8.02 3.07 16.23
CA ARG A 127 -8.48 2.41 17.46
C ARG A 127 -7.49 1.33 17.95
N ALA A 128 -6.90 0.55 17.04
CA ALA A 128 -5.87 -0.43 17.40
C ALA A 128 -4.67 0.24 18.06
N MET A 129 -4.19 1.35 17.50
CA MET A 129 -3.07 2.11 18.06
C MET A 129 -3.41 2.74 19.41
N GLU A 130 -4.63 3.26 19.59
CA GLU A 130 -5.10 3.81 20.87
C GLU A 130 -5.12 2.76 21.99
N HIS A 131 -5.23 1.49 21.63
CA HIS A 131 -5.12 0.33 22.52
C HIS A 131 -3.69 -0.26 22.60
N GLY A 132 -2.68 0.51 22.19
CA GLY A 132 -1.26 0.13 22.32
C GLY A 132 -0.81 -0.93 21.32
N LYS A 133 -1.58 -1.22 20.28
CA LYS A 133 -1.22 -2.20 19.25
C LYS A 133 -0.47 -1.54 18.11
N HIS A 134 0.51 -2.23 17.55
CA HIS A 134 1.13 -1.79 16.30
C HIS A 134 0.14 -1.94 15.14
N LEU A 135 0.31 -1.11 14.11
CA LEU A 135 -0.54 -1.12 12.92
C LEU A 135 0.30 -1.38 11.67
N VAL A 136 -0.03 -2.46 10.97
CA VAL A 136 0.46 -2.73 9.63
C VAL A 136 -0.67 -2.53 8.64
N MET A 137 -0.55 -1.50 7.81
CA MET A 137 -1.55 -1.09 6.83
C MET A 137 -1.29 -1.79 5.49
N MET A 138 -2.30 -2.45 4.93
CA MET A 138 -2.27 -2.93 3.53
C MET A 138 -3.09 -2.05 2.60
N ASN A 139 -3.97 -1.21 3.14
CA ASN A 139 -4.80 -0.31 2.37
C ASN A 139 -3.99 0.95 1.98
N VAL A 140 -3.30 0.88 0.84
CA VAL A 140 -2.48 1.99 0.35
C VAL A 140 -3.33 3.21 0.02
N GLU A 141 -4.58 3.02 -0.39
CA GLU A 141 -5.52 4.09 -0.67
C GLU A 141 -5.86 4.88 0.61
N ALA A 142 -5.93 4.21 1.76
CA ALA A 142 -6.05 4.86 3.06
C ALA A 142 -4.74 5.57 3.46
N ASP A 143 -3.58 4.94 3.28
CA ASP A 143 -2.27 5.53 3.59
C ASP A 143 -2.02 6.84 2.82
N VAL A 144 -2.23 6.86 1.50
CA VAL A 144 -2.04 8.09 0.71
C VAL A 144 -3.08 9.17 1.02
N THR A 145 -4.20 8.81 1.65
CA THR A 145 -5.25 9.77 2.03
C THR A 145 -5.02 10.35 3.41
N ILE A 146 -4.69 9.52 4.42
CA ILE A 146 -4.61 9.91 5.84
C ILE A 146 -3.39 9.34 6.61
N GLY A 147 -2.43 8.74 5.91
CA GLY A 147 -1.29 8.05 6.51
C GLY A 147 -0.39 8.96 7.34
N ALA A 148 -0.21 10.22 6.96
CA ALA A 148 0.58 11.18 7.75
C ALA A 148 -0.06 11.44 9.12
N TYR A 149 -1.40 11.46 9.20
CA TYR A 149 -2.12 11.53 10.46
C TYR A 149 -2.00 10.23 11.26
N LEU A 150 -2.20 9.06 10.63
CA LEU A 150 -2.06 7.78 11.32
C LEU A 150 -0.66 7.58 11.91
N LYS A 151 0.38 7.92 11.13
CA LYS A 151 1.77 7.91 11.60
C LYS A 151 1.97 8.86 12.78
N SER A 152 1.47 10.09 12.69
CA SER A 152 1.59 11.06 13.79
C SER A 152 0.91 10.57 15.07
N GLU A 153 -0.23 9.90 14.96
CA GLU A 153 -0.91 9.29 16.10
C GLU A 153 -0.14 8.08 16.65
N ALA A 154 0.44 7.26 15.78
CA ALA A 154 1.29 6.14 16.19
C ALA A 154 2.47 6.61 17.06
N ASP A 155 3.19 7.65 16.60
CA ASP A 155 4.28 8.27 17.37
C ASP A 155 3.80 8.79 18.73
N ARG A 156 2.65 9.49 18.75
CA ARG A 156 2.05 10.03 19.99
C ARG A 156 1.69 8.91 20.98
N LEU A 157 1.25 7.76 20.46
CA LEU A 157 0.79 6.62 21.24
C LEU A 157 1.92 5.64 21.60
N GLY A 158 3.14 5.84 21.07
CA GLY A 158 4.28 4.98 21.34
C GLY A 158 4.21 3.62 20.64
N VAL A 159 3.49 3.52 19.52
CA VAL A 159 3.35 2.30 18.72
C VAL A 159 3.91 2.53 17.31
N THR A 160 4.21 1.44 16.59
CA THR A 160 4.71 1.54 15.22
C THR A 160 3.57 1.46 14.21
N TYR A 161 3.57 2.41 13.27
CA TYR A 161 2.81 2.35 12.02
C TYR A 161 3.73 1.91 10.88
N SER A 162 3.26 1.05 9.99
CA SER A 162 3.97 0.72 8.75
C SER A 162 3.01 0.34 7.65
N LEU A 163 3.32 0.71 6.41
CA LEU A 163 2.79 -0.02 5.26
C LEU A 163 3.40 -1.43 5.23
N GLY A 164 2.62 -2.45 4.88
CA GLY A 164 3.08 -3.83 4.78
C GLY A 164 4.07 -4.04 3.63
N ALA A 165 5.06 -4.92 3.84
CA ALA A 165 5.99 -5.35 2.79
C ALA A 165 5.26 -6.13 1.69
N GLY A 166 5.88 -6.18 0.50
CA GLY A 166 5.43 -7.03 -0.62
C GLY A 166 4.51 -6.35 -1.63
N ASP A 167 3.99 -5.17 -1.33
CA ASP A 167 3.42 -4.28 -2.35
C ASP A 167 4.53 -3.47 -3.03
N GLU A 168 4.28 -2.93 -4.22
CA GLU A 168 5.29 -2.15 -4.93
C GLU A 168 5.86 -0.97 -4.12
N PRO A 169 5.07 -0.18 -3.36
CA PRO A 169 5.62 0.94 -2.61
C PRO A 169 6.69 0.52 -1.59
N SER A 170 6.38 -0.43 -0.72
CA SER A 170 7.28 -0.89 0.34
C SER A 170 8.45 -1.69 -0.22
N SER A 171 8.24 -2.49 -1.28
CA SER A 171 9.33 -3.17 -1.99
C SER A 171 10.31 -2.19 -2.63
N CYS A 172 9.80 -1.05 -3.14
CA CYS A 172 10.64 0.00 -3.72
C CYS A 172 11.44 0.74 -2.64
N MET A 173 10.87 0.92 -1.45
CA MET A 173 11.58 1.51 -0.31
C MET A 173 12.84 0.72 0.07
N GLU A 174 12.87 -0.61 -0.10
CA GLU A 174 14.10 -1.41 0.11
C GLU A 174 15.23 -0.99 -0.84
N LEU A 175 14.92 -0.74 -2.13
CA LEU A 175 15.91 -0.27 -3.11
C LEU A 175 16.33 1.18 -2.83
N ILE A 176 15.38 2.01 -2.42
CA ILE A 176 15.63 3.42 -2.07
C ILE A 176 16.53 3.50 -0.84
N GLU A 177 16.28 2.70 0.21
CA GLU A 177 17.13 2.58 1.40
C GLU A 177 18.55 2.17 0.98
N PHE A 178 18.69 1.13 0.16
CA PHE A 178 19.99 0.65 -0.31
C PHE A 178 20.78 1.71 -1.11
N VAL A 179 20.17 2.33 -2.11
CA VAL A 179 20.83 3.31 -3.00
C VAL A 179 21.20 4.58 -2.23
N SER A 180 20.29 5.08 -1.39
CA SER A 180 20.52 6.29 -0.61
C SER A 180 21.56 6.09 0.50
N ALA A 181 21.60 4.91 1.14
CA ALA A 181 22.62 4.58 2.14
C ALA A 181 24.04 4.53 1.55
N MET A 182 24.18 4.21 0.27
CA MET A 182 25.45 4.31 -0.46
C MET A 182 25.81 5.75 -0.87
N GLY A 183 24.91 6.73 -0.67
CA GLY A 183 25.13 8.14 -0.95
C GLY A 183 24.86 8.56 -2.40
N HIS A 184 24.09 7.77 -3.15
CA HIS A 184 23.80 8.07 -4.57
C HIS A 184 22.49 8.86 -4.73
N PRO A 185 22.47 9.92 -5.57
CA PRO A 185 21.23 10.59 -5.93
C PRO A 185 20.28 9.64 -6.66
N ILE A 186 19.02 9.61 -6.21
CA ILE A 186 17.94 8.91 -6.89
C ILE A 186 17.39 9.81 -8.00
N VAL A 187 17.47 9.33 -9.23
CA VAL A 187 16.96 10.03 -10.41
C VAL A 187 15.46 9.78 -10.55
N ALA A 188 15.08 8.50 -10.56
CA ALA A 188 13.70 8.06 -10.66
C ALA A 188 13.50 6.76 -9.86
N ALA A 189 12.32 6.56 -9.28
CA ALA A 189 11.94 5.30 -8.63
C ALA A 189 10.49 4.94 -8.97
N GLY A 190 10.18 3.64 -9.03
CA GLY A 190 8.81 3.19 -9.23
C GLY A 190 8.67 1.76 -9.71
N LYS A 191 7.64 1.52 -10.54
CA LYS A 191 7.23 0.17 -10.99
C LYS A 191 7.05 0.06 -12.50
N GLY A 192 6.98 -1.18 -12.98
CA GLY A 192 6.49 -1.49 -14.32
C GLY A 192 4.99 -1.80 -14.31
N LYS A 193 4.32 -1.60 -15.45
CA LYS A 193 2.98 -2.15 -15.69
C LYS A 193 3.04 -3.43 -16.51
N ASN A 194 2.33 -4.47 -16.04
CA ASN A 194 2.11 -5.71 -16.79
C ASN A 194 1.00 -5.58 -17.84
N ASN A 195 0.03 -4.71 -17.59
CA ASN A 195 -1.13 -4.50 -18.46
C ASN A 195 -0.97 -3.19 -19.25
N PRO A 196 -1.33 -3.18 -20.55
CA PRO A 196 -1.50 -1.94 -21.28
C PRO A 196 -2.45 -1.01 -20.53
N LEU A 197 -2.07 0.27 -20.41
CA LEU A 197 -2.91 1.29 -19.79
C LEU A 197 -4.13 1.55 -20.69
N ASN A 198 -5.34 1.35 -20.15
CA ASN A 198 -6.58 1.77 -20.78
C ASN A 198 -7.37 2.64 -19.80
N ILE A 199 -7.23 3.95 -19.94
CA ILE A 199 -7.85 4.94 -19.05
C ILE A 199 -9.39 4.94 -19.09
N ASP A 200 -9.98 4.28 -20.08
CA ASP A 200 -11.43 4.19 -20.29
C ASP A 200 -12.00 2.85 -19.81
N ALA A 201 -11.17 1.97 -19.21
CA ALA A 201 -11.60 0.67 -18.73
C ALA A 201 -12.75 0.76 -17.72
N ILE A 202 -13.76 -0.11 -17.93
CA ILE A 202 -14.93 -0.26 -17.05
C ILE A 202 -15.19 -1.75 -16.77
N PRO A 203 -15.93 -2.09 -15.69
CA PRO A 203 -16.13 -3.49 -15.29
C PRO A 203 -16.59 -4.44 -16.40
N PRO A 204 -17.58 -4.11 -17.27
CA PRO A 204 -18.05 -5.03 -18.30
C PRO A 204 -16.96 -5.55 -19.25
N ASP A 205 -15.90 -4.77 -19.49
CA ASP A 205 -14.80 -5.14 -20.38
C ASP A 205 -13.88 -6.21 -19.76
N TYR A 206 -13.95 -6.39 -18.43
CA TYR A 206 -13.00 -7.18 -17.65
C TYR A 206 -13.65 -8.25 -16.76
N GLU A 207 -14.99 -8.37 -16.75
CA GLU A 207 -15.70 -9.36 -15.92
C GLU A 207 -15.30 -10.80 -16.21
N GLU A 208 -15.13 -11.17 -17.49
CA GLU A 208 -14.76 -12.54 -17.86
C GLU A 208 -13.36 -12.90 -17.37
N GLU A 209 -12.40 -11.98 -17.50
CA GLU A 209 -11.05 -12.18 -16.98
C GLU A 209 -11.06 -12.23 -15.44
N ALA A 210 -11.78 -11.33 -14.78
CA ALA A 210 -11.88 -11.29 -13.33
C ALA A 210 -12.45 -12.61 -12.77
N LYS A 211 -13.52 -13.14 -13.38
CA LYS A 211 -14.10 -14.45 -13.03
C LYS A 211 -13.09 -15.58 -13.23
N ARG A 212 -12.37 -15.60 -14.35
CA ARG A 212 -11.35 -16.63 -14.65
C ARG A 212 -10.18 -16.59 -13.65
N ARG A 213 -9.83 -15.40 -13.16
CA ARG A 213 -8.74 -15.19 -12.20
C ARG A 213 -9.20 -15.31 -10.74
N HIS A 214 -10.49 -15.57 -10.50
CA HIS A 214 -11.09 -15.58 -9.18
C HIS A 214 -10.78 -14.31 -8.39
N MET A 215 -10.89 -13.13 -9.03
CA MET A 215 -10.60 -11.83 -8.42
C MET A 215 -11.76 -10.86 -8.58
N ASN A 216 -11.82 -9.82 -7.75
CA ASN A 216 -12.79 -8.73 -7.90
C ASN A 216 -12.50 -7.93 -9.19
N VAL A 217 -13.53 -7.71 -10.02
CA VAL A 217 -13.40 -6.96 -11.28
C VAL A 217 -12.90 -5.53 -11.07
N ARG A 218 -13.24 -4.89 -9.94
CA ARG A 218 -12.76 -3.54 -9.63
C ARG A 218 -11.25 -3.47 -9.50
N MET A 219 -10.63 -4.49 -8.90
CA MET A 219 -9.17 -4.60 -8.80
C MET A 219 -8.55 -4.67 -10.20
N LEU A 220 -9.13 -5.47 -11.10
CA LEU A 220 -8.62 -5.58 -12.46
C LEU A 220 -8.73 -4.23 -13.21
N VAL A 221 -9.87 -3.55 -13.09
CA VAL A 221 -10.08 -2.25 -13.74
C VAL A 221 -9.12 -1.18 -13.20
N GLU A 222 -8.88 -1.09 -11.89
CA GLU A 222 -7.95 -0.09 -11.34
C GLU A 222 -6.49 -0.36 -11.69
N PHE A 223 -6.10 -1.62 -11.93
CA PHE A 223 -4.79 -1.95 -12.49
C PHE A 223 -4.70 -1.47 -13.94
N VAL A 224 -5.77 -1.62 -14.72
CA VAL A 224 -5.79 -1.29 -16.15
C VAL A 224 -5.91 0.20 -16.40
N ASP A 225 -6.79 0.92 -15.69
CA ASP A 225 -7.02 2.37 -15.88
C ASP A 225 -5.93 3.25 -15.26
N GLY A 226 -4.99 2.61 -14.54
CA GLY A 226 -3.82 3.24 -13.95
C GLY A 226 -4.03 3.74 -12.53
N SER A 227 -5.24 3.63 -11.97
CA SER A 227 -5.54 4.16 -10.64
C SER A 227 -4.60 3.60 -9.57
N LYS A 228 -4.37 2.28 -9.57
CA LYS A 228 -3.49 1.64 -8.60
C LYS A 228 -2.03 2.12 -8.71
N THR A 229 -1.55 2.31 -9.94
CA THR A 229 -0.22 2.89 -10.20
C THR A 229 -0.09 4.31 -9.63
N MET A 230 -1.12 5.16 -9.76
CA MET A 230 -1.09 6.51 -9.19
C MET A 230 -1.01 6.49 -7.66
N VAL A 231 -1.77 5.59 -7.03
CA VAL A 231 -1.79 5.40 -5.58
C VAL A 231 -0.42 4.94 -5.07
N GLU A 232 0.14 3.89 -5.66
CA GLU A 232 1.42 3.33 -5.23
C GLU A 232 2.58 4.32 -5.41
N MET A 233 2.62 5.04 -6.54
CA MET A 233 3.67 6.03 -6.77
C MET A 233 3.52 7.23 -5.82
N ALA A 234 2.29 7.59 -5.44
CA ALA A 234 2.07 8.63 -4.43
C ALA A 234 2.52 8.17 -3.03
N ALA A 235 2.37 6.90 -2.69
CA ALA A 235 2.89 6.35 -1.44
C ALA A 235 4.42 6.44 -1.40
N ILE A 236 5.12 6.05 -2.48
CA ILE A 236 6.59 6.20 -2.59
C ILE A 236 6.98 7.67 -2.47
N ALA A 237 6.32 8.56 -3.21
CA ALA A 237 6.56 10.00 -3.16
C ALA A 237 6.43 10.53 -1.73
N ASN A 238 5.33 10.19 -1.05
CA ASN A 238 5.04 10.65 0.29
C ASN A 238 5.92 10.03 1.37
N ALA A 239 6.61 8.91 1.11
CA ALA A 239 7.62 8.35 2.03
C ALA A 239 9.04 8.91 1.81
N THR A 240 9.30 9.56 0.68
CA THR A 240 10.68 9.88 0.24
C THR A 240 10.94 11.35 -0.05
N GLY A 241 9.90 12.10 -0.41
CA GLY A 241 10.04 13.46 -0.94
C GLY A 241 10.32 13.51 -2.45
N LEU A 242 10.41 12.36 -3.12
CA LEU A 242 10.36 12.28 -4.58
C LEU A 242 8.99 12.78 -5.07
N VAL A 243 8.92 13.38 -6.25
CA VAL A 243 7.67 13.98 -6.77
C VAL A 243 7.33 13.47 -8.17
N PRO A 244 6.05 13.44 -8.57
CA PRO A 244 5.73 13.26 -9.98
C PRO A 244 6.32 14.44 -10.78
N ASP A 245 6.99 14.14 -11.90
CA ASP A 245 7.61 15.20 -12.70
C ASP A 245 6.57 16.15 -13.32
N LYS A 246 5.42 15.57 -13.68
CA LYS A 246 4.19 16.23 -14.11
C LYS A 246 2.98 15.46 -13.57
N ALA A 247 1.81 16.09 -13.52
CA ALA A 247 0.57 15.41 -13.13
C ALA A 247 0.32 14.15 -13.99
N GLY A 248 0.02 13.03 -13.32
CA GLY A 248 -0.14 11.71 -13.94
C GLY A 248 1.14 10.97 -14.30
N MET A 249 2.31 11.55 -14.04
CA MET A 249 3.63 11.02 -14.43
C MET A 249 3.79 10.90 -15.96
N HIS A 250 4.96 10.46 -16.42
CA HIS A 250 5.21 10.27 -17.85
C HIS A 250 4.72 8.93 -18.37
N GLY A 251 4.92 7.84 -17.62
CA GLY A 251 4.53 6.50 -18.03
C GLY A 251 5.12 6.06 -19.38
N PRO A 252 6.42 6.29 -19.68
CA PRO A 252 6.97 6.04 -21.00
C PRO A 252 6.96 4.55 -21.37
N ALA A 253 6.97 4.30 -22.68
CA ALA A 253 7.28 2.99 -23.22
C ALA A 253 8.78 2.69 -23.00
N ALA A 254 9.09 1.87 -22.01
CA ALA A 254 10.47 1.51 -21.66
C ALA A 254 10.54 0.11 -21.02
N THR A 255 11.38 -0.74 -21.60
CA THR A 255 11.77 -2.03 -21.03
C THR A 255 12.78 -1.85 -19.89
N LEU A 256 13.04 -2.91 -19.11
CA LEU A 256 14.01 -2.88 -18.01
C LEU A 256 15.39 -2.34 -18.44
N GLY A 257 15.88 -2.74 -19.62
CA GLY A 257 17.18 -2.31 -20.15
C GLY A 257 17.24 -0.87 -20.66
N GLU A 258 16.11 -0.18 -20.69
CA GLU A 258 15.97 1.20 -21.20
C GLU A 258 15.74 2.23 -20.09
N LEU A 259 15.40 1.79 -18.87
CA LEU A 259 15.02 2.69 -17.77
C LEU A 259 16.09 3.75 -17.48
N SER A 260 17.37 3.36 -17.42
CA SER A 260 18.50 4.27 -17.18
C SER A 260 18.85 5.21 -18.34
N LYS A 261 18.12 5.13 -19.46
CA LYS A 261 18.23 6.05 -20.60
C LYS A 261 16.98 6.89 -20.80
N VAL A 262 15.82 6.37 -20.41
CA VAL A 262 14.51 6.99 -20.65
C VAL A 262 14.06 7.80 -19.43
N LEU A 263 14.08 7.21 -18.24
CA LEU A 263 13.67 7.86 -16.99
C LEU A 263 14.84 8.62 -16.34
N VAL A 264 15.45 9.50 -17.13
CA VAL A 264 16.55 10.40 -16.75
C VAL A 264 16.27 11.81 -17.28
N PRO A 265 17.06 12.84 -16.90
CA PRO A 265 16.83 14.20 -17.36
C PRO A 265 16.87 14.37 -18.89
N GLN A 266 16.06 15.28 -19.42
CA GLN A 266 16.02 15.63 -20.85
C GLN A 266 17.36 16.08 -21.42
N LYS A 267 18.17 16.80 -20.60
CA LYS A 267 19.53 17.20 -20.98
C LYS A 267 20.44 16.01 -21.31
N ASP A 268 20.12 14.82 -20.80
CA ASP A 268 20.87 13.58 -20.98
C ASP A 268 20.13 12.59 -21.91
N GLY A 269 19.09 13.06 -22.61
CA GLY A 269 18.32 12.28 -23.60
C GLY A 269 17.10 11.54 -23.06
N GLY A 270 16.76 11.70 -21.78
CA GLY A 270 15.56 11.11 -21.18
C GLY A 270 14.31 12.00 -21.30
N VAL A 271 13.27 11.67 -20.54
CA VAL A 271 11.97 12.37 -20.58
C VAL A 271 11.75 13.37 -19.44
N LEU A 272 12.57 13.30 -18.38
CA LEU A 272 12.32 14.02 -17.13
C LEU A 272 12.80 15.47 -17.18
N SER A 273 12.02 16.40 -16.65
CA SER A 273 12.43 17.80 -16.49
C SER A 273 13.48 17.99 -15.38
N LYS A 274 13.50 17.06 -14.40
CA LYS A 274 14.38 17.07 -13.21
C LYS A 274 14.65 15.65 -12.70
N VAL A 275 15.66 15.53 -11.85
CA VAL A 275 15.91 14.31 -11.03
C VAL A 275 15.02 14.30 -9.79
N GLY A 276 14.97 13.18 -9.08
CA GLY A 276 14.24 13.05 -7.82
C GLY A 276 12.73 12.83 -8.03
N VAL A 277 12.38 11.91 -8.93
CA VAL A 277 10.98 11.70 -9.32
C VAL A 277 10.46 10.31 -9.00
N VAL A 278 9.14 10.19 -8.84
CA VAL A 278 8.43 8.92 -9.01
C VAL A 278 7.86 8.85 -10.43
N ASP A 279 8.02 7.71 -11.10
CA ASP A 279 7.42 7.44 -12.41
C ASP A 279 7.25 5.92 -12.60
N TYR A 280 6.57 5.51 -13.67
CA TYR A 280 6.38 4.10 -14.00
C TYR A 280 6.74 3.85 -15.47
N SER A 281 6.92 2.58 -15.84
CA SER A 281 7.16 2.23 -17.25
C SER A 281 6.12 1.27 -17.80
N ILE A 282 5.91 1.36 -19.12
CA ILE A 282 5.12 0.40 -19.89
C ILE A 282 6.10 -0.37 -20.78
N GLY A 283 6.46 -1.59 -20.39
CA GLY A 283 7.43 -2.37 -21.16
C GLY A 283 7.82 -3.69 -20.50
N LYS A 284 8.48 -4.54 -21.27
CA LYS A 284 8.86 -5.89 -20.84
C LYS A 284 9.94 -5.86 -19.76
N GLY A 285 9.79 -6.74 -18.76
CA GLY A 285 10.86 -7.14 -17.83
C GLY A 285 10.95 -6.32 -16.55
N VAL A 286 10.15 -5.26 -16.38
CA VAL A 286 10.14 -4.49 -15.12
C VAL A 286 9.23 -5.12 -14.09
N ALA A 287 8.01 -5.48 -14.49
CA ALA A 287 7.03 -6.13 -13.62
C ALA A 287 7.03 -7.67 -13.82
N PRO A 288 6.72 -8.45 -12.75
CA PRO A 288 6.50 -8.01 -11.37
C PRO A 288 7.79 -7.44 -10.75
N GLY A 289 7.64 -6.42 -9.89
CA GLY A 289 8.77 -5.80 -9.23
C GLY A 289 8.85 -4.27 -9.38
N VAL A 290 9.98 -3.74 -8.93
CA VAL A 290 10.21 -2.30 -8.73
C VAL A 290 11.64 -1.92 -9.09
N PHE A 291 11.86 -0.65 -9.39
CA PHE A 291 13.17 -0.14 -9.80
C PHE A 291 13.54 1.20 -9.14
N VAL A 292 14.85 1.44 -9.10
CA VAL A 292 15.46 2.75 -8.85
C VAL A 292 16.50 3.02 -9.94
N VAL A 293 16.44 4.19 -10.57
CA VAL A 293 17.51 4.73 -11.42
C VAL A 293 18.34 5.69 -10.58
N ALA A 294 19.64 5.46 -10.47
CA ALA A 294 20.55 6.25 -9.66
C ALA A 294 21.61 6.96 -10.53
N ASP A 295 22.02 8.16 -10.11
CA ASP A 295 23.18 8.87 -10.66
C ASP A 295 24.46 8.38 -9.96
N MET A 296 25.39 7.82 -10.74
CA MET A 296 26.69 7.34 -10.26
C MET A 296 27.82 7.96 -11.07
N SER A 297 27.70 9.25 -11.40
CA SER A 297 28.59 10.02 -12.28
C SER A 297 30.05 10.18 -11.81
N HIS A 298 30.40 9.84 -10.55
CA HIS A 298 31.80 9.84 -10.13
C HIS A 298 32.61 8.86 -11.02
N PRO A 299 33.68 9.28 -11.72
CA PRO A 299 34.31 8.47 -12.77
C PRO A 299 34.70 7.07 -12.32
N ARG A 300 35.28 6.95 -11.11
CA ARG A 300 35.67 5.66 -10.55
C ARG A 300 34.49 4.73 -10.22
N ILE A 301 33.35 5.31 -9.82
CA ILE A 301 32.15 4.54 -9.49
C ILE A 301 31.48 4.08 -10.77
N SER A 302 31.31 4.99 -11.74
CA SER A 302 30.77 4.66 -13.07
C SER A 302 31.62 3.58 -13.76
N GLU A 303 32.95 3.71 -13.77
CA GLU A 303 33.88 2.69 -14.29
C GLU A 303 33.64 1.33 -13.62
N ARG A 304 33.55 1.29 -12.27
CA ARG A 304 33.29 0.07 -11.53
C ARG A 304 31.93 -0.53 -11.88
N MET A 305 30.88 0.29 -12.01
CA MET A 305 29.55 -0.19 -12.38
C MET A 305 29.52 -0.77 -13.80
N GLU A 306 30.26 -0.16 -14.73
CA GLU A 306 30.44 -0.70 -16.09
C GLU A 306 31.24 -2.00 -16.10
N ASP A 307 32.34 -2.11 -15.34
CA ASP A 307 33.13 -3.35 -15.17
C ASP A 307 32.24 -4.50 -14.66
N LEU A 308 31.34 -4.21 -13.72
CA LEU A 308 30.37 -5.15 -13.15
C LEU A 308 29.19 -5.46 -14.08
N LYS A 309 29.14 -4.87 -15.27
CA LYS A 309 28.08 -5.06 -16.27
C LYS A 309 26.70 -4.58 -15.80
N MET A 310 26.67 -3.59 -14.91
CA MET A 310 25.43 -3.01 -14.39
C MET A 310 24.73 -2.05 -15.36
N GLY A 311 25.37 -1.72 -16.49
CA GLY A 311 24.85 -0.80 -17.49
C GLY A 311 25.97 0.06 -18.06
N LYS A 312 25.59 1.19 -18.66
CA LYS A 312 26.50 2.25 -19.12
C LYS A 312 26.18 3.52 -18.35
N GLY A 313 27.20 4.18 -17.82
CA GLY A 313 27.02 5.36 -16.99
C GLY A 313 26.52 6.60 -17.75
N PRO A 314 26.18 7.67 -16.99
CA PRO A 314 26.31 7.78 -15.54
C PRO A 314 25.12 7.21 -14.75
N TYR A 315 24.06 6.78 -15.42
CA TYR A 315 22.83 6.32 -14.79
C TYR A 315 22.72 4.78 -14.79
N PHE A 316 22.38 4.21 -13.63
CA PHE A 316 22.28 2.76 -13.47
C PHE A 316 20.94 2.36 -12.84
N THR A 317 20.39 1.23 -13.27
CA THR A 317 19.12 0.69 -12.78
C THR A 317 19.38 -0.38 -11.72
N PHE A 318 18.77 -0.21 -10.55
CA PHE A 318 18.61 -1.25 -9.53
C PHE A 318 17.18 -1.80 -9.64
N HIS A 319 17.04 -3.13 -9.64
CA HIS A 319 15.76 -3.80 -9.87
C HIS A 319 15.56 -4.92 -8.85
N ARG A 320 14.36 -4.94 -8.24
CA ARG A 320 13.87 -6.07 -7.46
C ARG A 320 12.83 -6.78 -8.35
N PRO A 321 13.14 -7.95 -8.94
CA PRO A 321 12.31 -8.60 -9.97
C PRO A 321 11.13 -9.40 -9.40
N TYR A 322 10.69 -9.06 -8.20
CA TYR A 322 9.59 -9.71 -7.51
C TYR A 322 9.04 -8.82 -6.40
N HIS A 323 7.79 -9.10 -6.07
CA HIS A 323 7.14 -8.71 -4.83
C HIS A 323 6.01 -9.73 -4.61
N LEU A 324 5.84 -10.19 -3.37
CA LEU A 324 4.94 -11.31 -3.04
C LEU A 324 3.69 -10.86 -2.28
N THR A 325 3.34 -9.58 -2.39
CA THR A 325 2.11 -8.98 -1.87
C THR A 325 1.85 -9.39 -0.41
N SER A 326 0.69 -9.98 -0.12
CA SER A 326 0.23 -10.46 1.18
C SER A 326 1.24 -11.40 1.87
N LEU A 327 2.06 -12.14 1.11
CA LEU A 327 2.99 -13.13 1.65
C LEU A 327 4.20 -12.50 2.35
N GLU A 328 4.53 -11.23 2.08
CA GLU A 328 5.65 -10.55 2.76
C GLU A 328 5.22 -9.77 4.00
N VAL A 329 3.92 -9.46 4.16
CA VAL A 329 3.38 -8.67 5.28
C VAL A 329 3.73 -9.24 6.66
N PRO A 330 3.74 -10.57 6.90
CA PRO A 330 4.19 -11.12 8.18
C PRO A 330 5.63 -10.75 8.55
N LEU A 331 6.49 -10.46 7.56
CA LEU A 331 7.85 -10.00 7.80
C LEU A 331 7.87 -8.58 8.37
N THR A 332 6.95 -7.71 7.94
CA THR A 332 6.73 -6.39 8.55
C THR A 332 6.27 -6.54 9.99
N CYS A 333 5.27 -7.38 10.25
CA CYS A 333 4.81 -7.66 11.63
C CYS A 333 5.96 -8.13 12.52
N ALA A 334 6.83 -9.01 12.01
CA ALA A 334 8.01 -9.46 12.73
C ALA A 334 8.99 -8.31 13.04
N ARG A 335 9.36 -7.49 12.05
CA ARG A 335 10.28 -6.36 12.25
C ARG A 335 9.73 -5.29 13.18
N VAL A 336 8.43 -5.03 13.09
CA VAL A 336 7.71 -4.10 13.96
C VAL A 336 7.76 -4.57 15.42
N VAL A 337 7.40 -5.81 15.70
CA VAL A 337 7.31 -6.31 17.09
C VAL A 337 8.70 -6.64 17.68
N LEU A 338 9.63 -7.16 16.87
CA LEU A 338 10.96 -7.54 17.37
C LEU A 338 11.90 -6.35 17.51
N TYR A 339 11.79 -5.35 16.64
CA TYR A 339 12.79 -4.27 16.55
C TYR A 339 12.20 -2.86 16.62
N GLY A 340 10.87 -2.71 16.63
CA GLY A 340 10.24 -1.39 16.47
C GLY A 340 10.55 -0.74 15.12
N LYS A 341 10.90 -1.53 14.09
CA LYS A 341 11.26 -1.02 12.75
C LYS A 341 10.07 -1.13 11.81
N ALA A 342 9.58 0.02 11.33
CA ALA A 342 8.67 0.09 10.20
C ALA A 342 9.41 -0.16 8.87
N ASP A 343 8.71 -0.73 7.89
CA ASP A 343 9.23 -0.92 6.53
C ASP A 343 8.97 0.30 5.65
N MET A 344 7.84 0.99 5.86
CA MET A 344 7.50 2.19 5.13
C MET A 344 6.55 3.06 5.93
N VAL A 345 6.86 4.36 6.03
CA VAL A 345 6.01 5.37 6.66
C VAL A 345 5.96 6.63 5.79
N PRO A 346 4.85 7.37 5.80
CA PRO A 346 4.78 8.67 5.13
C PRO A 346 5.59 9.72 5.91
N LEU A 347 6.10 10.71 5.17
CA LEU A 347 6.65 11.94 5.71
C LEU A 347 5.57 12.75 6.41
N ALA A 348 5.98 13.56 7.40
CA ALA A 348 5.08 14.45 8.13
C ALA A 348 4.36 15.46 7.23
N LYS A 349 4.96 15.81 6.08
CA LYS A 349 4.36 16.65 5.06
C LYS A 349 4.39 15.93 3.71
N PRO A 350 3.25 15.41 3.25
CA PRO A 350 3.12 14.83 1.91
C PRO A 350 3.57 15.79 0.81
N VAL A 351 4.13 15.23 -0.26
CA VAL A 351 4.62 15.97 -1.45
C VAL A 351 3.79 15.67 -2.70
N ALA A 352 2.99 14.60 -2.66
CA ALA A 352 2.05 14.22 -3.70
C ALA A 352 0.65 14.00 -3.12
N GLU A 353 -0.35 14.23 -3.96
CA GLU A 353 -1.76 13.96 -3.68
C GLU A 353 -2.31 13.04 -4.78
N VAL A 354 -3.08 12.03 -4.37
CA VAL A 354 -3.86 11.23 -5.33
C VAL A 354 -5.18 11.95 -5.56
N CYS A 355 -5.30 12.65 -6.68
CA CYS A 355 -6.53 13.28 -7.14
C CYS A 355 -7.33 12.32 -8.03
N ALA A 356 -8.40 12.79 -8.68
CA ALA A 356 -9.17 11.98 -9.62
C ALA A 356 -9.62 12.75 -10.86
N VAL A 357 -9.73 12.02 -11.97
CA VAL A 357 -10.23 12.51 -13.25
C VAL A 357 -11.45 11.70 -13.66
N ALA A 358 -12.46 12.37 -14.22
CA ALA A 358 -13.69 11.73 -14.67
C ALA A 358 -13.47 10.83 -15.90
N LYS A 359 -14.05 9.61 -15.87
CA LYS A 359 -14.04 8.66 -17.00
C LYS A 359 -15.22 8.85 -17.96
N LYS A 360 -16.26 9.57 -17.53
CA LYS A 360 -17.44 9.90 -18.33
C LYS A 360 -17.97 11.29 -17.98
N ASP A 361 -18.81 11.83 -18.85
CA ASP A 361 -19.60 13.02 -18.53
C ASP A 361 -20.58 12.72 -17.39
N MET A 362 -20.73 13.64 -16.45
CA MET A 362 -21.63 13.53 -15.30
C MET A 362 -22.36 14.86 -15.05
N LYS A 363 -23.60 14.76 -14.58
CA LYS A 363 -24.49 15.88 -14.28
C LYS A 363 -24.64 16.10 -12.77
N PRO A 364 -24.97 17.33 -12.33
CA PRO A 364 -25.30 17.60 -10.94
C PRO A 364 -26.38 16.65 -10.40
N GLY A 365 -26.17 16.14 -9.18
CA GLY A 365 -27.04 15.17 -8.53
C GLY A 365 -26.63 13.70 -8.73
N GLU A 366 -25.81 13.39 -9.75
CA GLU A 366 -25.25 12.05 -9.90
C GLU A 366 -24.30 11.70 -8.74
N LYS A 367 -24.20 10.40 -8.45
CA LYS A 367 -23.30 9.85 -7.45
C LYS A 367 -22.00 9.38 -8.10
N LEU A 368 -20.90 9.69 -7.44
CA LEU A 368 -19.61 9.07 -7.74
C LEU A 368 -19.63 7.65 -7.17
N ASP A 369 -19.28 6.70 -8.03
CA ASP A 369 -19.21 5.28 -7.72
C ASP A 369 -17.87 4.97 -7.02
N ALA A 370 -17.18 3.88 -7.32
CA ALA A 370 -15.88 3.57 -6.72
C ALA A 370 -14.71 3.54 -7.72
N ILE A 371 -13.47 3.61 -7.20
CA ILE A 371 -12.28 3.23 -7.99
C ILE A 371 -12.49 1.81 -8.53
N GLY A 372 -12.07 1.62 -9.79
CA GLY A 372 -12.27 0.36 -10.52
C GLY A 372 -13.65 0.25 -11.17
N GLU A 373 -14.48 1.30 -11.15
CA GLU A 373 -15.83 1.29 -11.75
C GLU A 373 -15.93 2.28 -12.92
N TYR A 374 -16.94 3.15 -12.99
CA TYR A 374 -17.33 3.87 -14.21
C TYR A 374 -17.07 5.39 -14.15
N CYS A 375 -17.12 6.01 -12.98
CA CYS A 375 -17.19 7.48 -12.94
C CYS A 375 -15.83 8.16 -12.96
N TYR A 376 -14.81 7.60 -12.30
CA TYR A 376 -13.51 8.26 -12.16
C TYR A 376 -12.34 7.28 -12.07
N ARG A 377 -11.13 7.81 -12.28
CA ARG A 377 -9.84 7.12 -12.09
C ARG A 377 -8.88 8.03 -11.32
N ALA A 378 -7.92 7.45 -10.62
CA ALA A 378 -6.95 8.21 -9.85
C ALA A 378 -5.96 8.97 -10.75
N TRP A 379 -5.40 10.05 -10.22
CA TRP A 379 -4.47 10.95 -10.91
C TRP A 379 -3.52 11.60 -9.92
N ILE A 380 -2.23 11.22 -9.96
CA ILE A 380 -1.25 11.81 -9.05
C ILE A 380 -0.92 13.25 -9.46
N MET A 381 -0.87 14.15 -8.49
CA MET A 381 -0.43 15.54 -8.65
C MET A 381 0.56 15.87 -7.54
N THR A 382 1.40 16.89 -7.74
CA THR A 382 2.15 17.43 -6.60
C THR A 382 1.16 18.07 -5.61
N THR A 383 1.46 18.02 -4.31
CA THR A 383 0.59 18.64 -3.29
C THR A 383 0.29 20.12 -3.57
N PRO A 384 1.26 20.97 -3.99
CA PRO A 384 0.97 22.36 -4.34
C PRO A 384 -0.03 22.52 -5.50
N GLU A 385 0.11 21.73 -6.57
CA GLU A 385 -0.80 21.78 -7.72
C GLU A 385 -2.21 21.32 -7.33
N ALA A 386 -2.32 20.20 -6.60
CA ALA A 386 -3.60 19.68 -6.13
C ALA A 386 -4.35 20.70 -5.26
N ARG A 387 -3.65 21.37 -4.35
CA ARG A 387 -4.22 22.43 -3.50
C ARG A 387 -4.65 23.66 -4.30
N ALA A 388 -3.81 24.11 -5.24
CA ALA A 388 -4.16 25.23 -6.12
C ALA A 388 -5.42 24.94 -6.95
N ALA A 389 -5.56 23.71 -7.43
CA ALA A 389 -6.72 23.24 -8.16
C ALA A 389 -7.94 22.91 -7.27
N LYS A 390 -7.82 22.96 -5.95
CA LYS A 390 -8.83 22.49 -4.99
C LYS A 390 -9.32 21.06 -5.32
N ALA A 391 -8.40 20.21 -5.73
CA ALA A 391 -8.68 18.82 -6.09
C ALA A 391 -9.15 18.05 -4.84
N ILE A 392 -10.17 17.20 -5.00
CA ILE A 392 -10.59 16.33 -3.91
C ILE A 392 -9.67 15.10 -3.91
N PRO A 393 -9.08 14.74 -2.76
CA PRO A 393 -8.33 13.48 -2.63
C PRO A 393 -9.19 12.28 -3.02
N CYS A 394 -8.67 11.41 -3.87
CA CYS A 394 -9.41 10.32 -4.50
C CYS A 394 -10.05 9.38 -3.48
N GLY A 395 -9.36 9.12 -2.36
CA GLY A 395 -9.88 8.30 -1.26
C GLY A 395 -11.13 8.85 -0.55
N LEU A 396 -11.58 10.07 -0.88
CA LEU A 396 -12.80 10.69 -0.33
C LEU A 396 -14.00 10.62 -1.27
N LEU A 397 -13.83 10.14 -2.51
CA LEU A 397 -14.82 10.31 -3.57
C LEU A 397 -15.94 9.28 -3.58
N GLN A 398 -15.73 8.09 -3.01
CA GLN A 398 -16.73 7.02 -3.04
C GLN A 398 -18.03 7.45 -2.35
N GLY A 399 -19.15 7.35 -3.08
CA GLY A 399 -20.46 7.80 -2.59
C GLY A 399 -20.67 9.31 -2.58
N GLY A 400 -19.67 10.08 -3.05
CA GLY A 400 -19.74 11.52 -3.24
C GLY A 400 -20.80 11.93 -4.26
N SER A 401 -21.09 13.22 -4.31
CA SER A 401 -22.11 13.80 -5.20
C SER A 401 -21.49 14.78 -6.17
N VAL A 402 -21.92 14.73 -7.41
CA VAL A 402 -21.62 15.74 -8.43
C VAL A 402 -22.46 16.98 -8.15
N THR A 403 -21.82 18.14 -8.04
CA THR A 403 -22.45 19.43 -7.69
C THR A 403 -22.49 20.42 -8.85
N ALA A 404 -21.62 20.24 -9.85
CA ALA A 404 -21.62 20.95 -11.13
C ALA A 404 -21.38 19.95 -12.27
N PRO A 405 -21.71 20.26 -13.54
CA PRO A 405 -21.41 19.36 -14.66
C PRO A 405 -19.91 19.04 -14.73
N ILE A 406 -19.56 17.77 -14.91
CA ILE A 406 -18.17 17.30 -15.05
C ILE A 406 -18.04 16.63 -16.41
N LYS A 407 -17.03 16.99 -17.20
CA LYS A 407 -16.71 16.35 -18.48
C LYS A 407 -15.75 15.18 -18.32
N LYS A 408 -15.84 14.19 -19.21
CA LYS A 408 -14.79 13.16 -19.31
C LYS A 408 -13.42 13.82 -19.46
N GLY A 409 -12.45 13.39 -18.65
CA GLY A 409 -11.09 13.96 -18.62
C GLY A 409 -10.93 15.17 -17.70
N GLU A 410 -12.01 15.68 -17.10
CA GLU A 410 -11.96 16.80 -16.16
C GLU A 410 -11.56 16.33 -14.75
N LEU A 411 -10.80 17.17 -14.04
CA LEU A 411 -10.40 16.96 -12.66
C LEU A 411 -11.61 17.09 -11.72
N ILE A 412 -11.70 16.18 -10.75
CA ILE A 412 -12.74 16.24 -9.70
C ILE A 412 -12.24 17.13 -8.56
N THR A 413 -12.97 18.21 -8.30
CA THR A 413 -12.60 19.28 -7.37
C THR A 413 -13.77 19.64 -6.45
N TYR A 414 -13.50 20.38 -5.37
CA TYR A 414 -14.55 20.88 -4.49
C TYR A 414 -15.54 21.85 -5.18
N ALA A 415 -15.22 22.34 -6.39
CA ALA A 415 -16.13 23.18 -7.17
C ALA A 415 -17.18 22.38 -7.96
N ASN A 416 -16.91 21.11 -8.27
CA ASN A 416 -17.78 20.28 -9.12
C ASN A 416 -18.25 18.97 -8.47
N ALA A 417 -17.71 18.61 -7.31
CA ALA A 417 -18.16 17.49 -6.50
C ALA A 417 -18.05 17.76 -4.99
N ALA A 418 -18.66 16.89 -4.19
CA ALA A 418 -18.55 16.87 -2.74
C ALA A 418 -18.37 15.44 -2.23
N PRO A 419 -17.48 15.18 -1.25
CA PRO A 419 -17.41 13.90 -0.55
C PRO A 419 -18.75 13.50 0.09
N ALA A 420 -18.94 12.21 0.37
CA ALA A 420 -20.13 11.73 1.05
C ALA A 420 -20.29 12.38 2.44
N ALA A 421 -21.50 12.86 2.75
CA ALA A 421 -21.81 13.42 4.06
C ALA A 421 -21.61 12.38 5.17
N GLY A 422 -20.96 12.78 6.28
CA GLY A 422 -20.65 11.88 7.40
C GLY A 422 -19.51 10.89 7.14
N SER A 423 -18.75 11.04 6.06
CA SER A 423 -17.61 10.19 5.75
C SER A 423 -16.52 10.29 6.84
N LYS A 424 -16.27 9.17 7.53
CA LYS A 424 -15.24 9.09 8.57
C LYS A 424 -13.83 9.32 8.07
N ILE A 425 -13.50 8.84 6.88
CA ILE A 425 -12.20 9.12 6.27
C ILE A 425 -12.05 10.61 5.92
N ALA A 426 -13.14 11.30 5.56
CA ALA A 426 -13.10 12.75 5.35
C ALA A 426 -12.91 13.52 6.67
N GLU A 427 -13.52 13.08 7.76
CA GLU A 427 -13.28 13.64 9.11
C GLU A 427 -11.80 13.49 9.52
N LEU A 428 -11.20 12.31 9.32
CA LEU A 428 -9.78 12.06 9.61
C LEU A 428 -8.87 12.84 8.68
N ARG A 429 -9.22 12.97 7.40
CA ARG A 429 -8.49 13.81 6.46
C ARG A 429 -8.51 15.27 6.88
N ALA A 430 -9.64 15.81 7.35
CA ALA A 430 -9.69 17.17 7.85
C ALA A 430 -8.76 17.38 9.07
N ARG A 431 -8.62 16.37 9.95
CA ARG A 431 -7.63 16.39 11.04
C ARG A 431 -6.20 16.38 10.51
N GLN A 432 -5.91 15.55 9.50
CA GLN A 432 -4.62 15.56 8.83
C GLN A 432 -4.31 16.92 8.21
N ASP A 433 -5.25 17.52 7.50
CA ASP A 433 -5.03 18.82 6.85
C ASP A 433 -4.73 19.90 7.89
N LYS A 434 -5.44 19.90 9.02
CA LYS A 434 -5.14 20.78 10.16
C LYS A 434 -3.77 20.51 10.78
N LEU A 435 -3.37 19.25 10.92
CA LEU A 435 -2.06 18.86 11.45
C LEU A 435 -0.92 19.33 10.54
N VAL A 436 -1.04 19.09 9.24
CA VAL A 436 0.04 19.28 8.27
C VAL A 436 0.15 20.72 7.77
N TYR A 437 -0.99 21.41 7.60
CA TYR A 437 -1.03 22.74 6.98
C TYR A 437 -1.55 23.83 7.93
N GLY A 438 -1.97 23.47 9.13
CA GLY A 438 -2.59 24.38 10.09
C GLY A 438 -4.07 24.64 9.78
N SER A 439 -4.68 25.50 10.60
CA SER A 439 -6.07 25.95 10.43
C SER A 439 -6.17 26.98 9.29
N VAL A 440 -5.98 26.57 8.03
CA VAL A 440 -6.24 27.45 6.89
C VAL A 440 -7.71 27.31 6.52
N GLY A 441 -8.45 28.43 6.53
CA GLY A 441 -9.89 28.48 6.25
C GLY A 441 -10.27 27.80 4.94
N ALA A 442 -11.43 27.13 4.99
CA ALA A 442 -12.03 26.30 3.94
C ALA A 442 -12.05 26.93 2.53
#